data_AF-X0LH85-F1
#
_entry.id   AF-X0LH85-F1
#
_cell.length_a   1.000
_cell.length_b   1.000
_cell.length_c   1.000
_cell.angle_alpha   90.00
_cell.angle_beta   90.00
_cell.angle_gamma   90.00
#
_symmetry.space_group_name_H-M   'P 1'
#
loop_
_entity.id
_entity.type
_entity.pdbx_description
1 polymer ?
#
loop_
_entity_poly.entity_id
_entity_poly.type
_entity_poly.pdbx_seq_one_letter_code
_entity_poly.pdbx_strand_id
1 'polypeptide(L)'
;MARVSNLYLTRRSVTSFQLYREIQDLHQMYGDIVRVGPSALSILDAKAFHAIHSNNSPCTKGPWYNIEQPAISLHMSRDKNDHSRRKRAWDKAFSSRALRDYQPRVVKYTNLLLDRLEQSQGTPIDIPKWFKFYSFDTMGDLAFGQSFSMLTNGVKHPFMALVESHMAMAGTFSQLIWMFPLFRALPFLGWEDAIFQKWLGDQVQHQELNKPDLPNIFSWLLEDYKSKMNPKEQDWLNLQADMQLIAVAGSDTTSVTLTCLFYLLATNNDAFIRLQEEIDNLFSSSSLPNHSNFSKLTYLQACIDETLRLFPPVPSGLQRMTPPEGLRVGDIFIPGDTIVTVPSYTLYRDERYFTAPDDFVPERWTTNPEMVKDGSVFAPFSFGRYACMGKQLGLMEVGYATCIILHRFDICLAGEGASSKLAFLKGLKDHFTLDAPELQMVLTARKK
;
A
#
# COMPACT_ATOMS: atom_id res chain seq x y z
N MET A 1 23.80 2.53 20.32
CA MET A 1 23.55 1.11 19.97
C MET A 1 23.40 0.87 18.47
N ALA A 2 22.70 1.72 17.71
CA ALA A 2 22.54 1.57 16.25
C ALA A 2 23.86 1.40 15.46
N ARG A 3 24.97 1.98 15.93
CA ARG A 3 26.32 1.81 15.35
C ARG A 3 26.83 0.37 15.33
N VAL A 4 26.34 -0.49 16.22
CA VAL A 4 26.92 -1.82 16.49
C VAL A 4 26.05 -2.94 15.94
N SER A 5 24.72 -2.79 15.94
CA SER A 5 23.82 -3.87 15.55
C SER A 5 22.46 -3.38 15.08
N ASN A 6 21.87 -4.12 14.13
CA ASN A 6 20.48 -3.98 13.72
C ASN A 6 19.47 -4.40 14.81
N LEU A 7 19.91 -5.15 15.83
CA LEU A 7 19.07 -5.55 16.97
C LEU A 7 18.46 -4.36 17.70
N TYR A 8 19.14 -3.21 17.69
CA TYR A 8 18.61 -1.98 18.26
C TYR A 8 17.31 -1.54 17.58
N LEU A 9 17.31 -1.46 16.24
CA LEU A 9 16.15 -1.06 15.47
C LEU A 9 15.07 -2.15 15.48
N THR A 10 15.48 -3.42 15.40
CA THR A 10 14.57 -4.56 15.59
C THR A 10 13.83 -4.46 16.92
N ARG A 11 14.53 -4.23 18.04
CA ARG A 11 13.92 -4.09 19.36
C ARG A 11 12.90 -2.97 19.41
N ARG A 12 13.21 -1.80 18.83
CA ARG A 12 12.26 -0.68 18.76
C ARG A 12 11.04 -1.04 17.91
N SER A 13 11.25 -1.67 16.75
CA SER A 13 10.17 -2.14 15.88
C SER A 13 9.22 -3.09 16.62
N VAL A 14 9.72 -4.16 17.24
CA VAL A 14 8.87 -5.20 17.87
C VAL A 14 8.20 -4.77 19.18
N THR A 15 8.58 -3.62 19.75
CA THR A 15 7.98 -3.15 21.01
C THR A 15 6.54 -2.67 20.81
N SER A 16 6.28 -1.95 19.71
CA SER A 16 4.97 -1.39 19.38
C SER A 16 4.48 -1.76 17.99
N PHE A 17 5.36 -2.31 17.14
CA PHE A 17 5.18 -2.41 15.69
C PHE A 17 4.89 -1.03 15.05
N GLN A 18 5.33 0.07 15.64
CA GLN A 18 5.15 1.42 15.09
C GLN A 18 6.50 2.08 14.77
N LEU A 19 7.33 1.39 13.98
CA LEU A 19 8.69 1.85 13.65
C LEU A 19 8.71 3.28 13.10
N TYR A 20 7.72 3.66 12.30
CA TYR A 20 7.58 5.00 11.76
C TYR A 20 7.47 6.11 12.83
N ARG A 21 6.82 5.84 13.99
CA ARG A 21 6.80 6.78 15.12
C ARG A 21 8.15 6.85 15.81
N GLU A 22 8.77 5.69 16.04
CA GLU A 22 10.11 5.63 16.63
C GLU A 22 11.15 6.39 15.78
N ILE A 23 11.01 6.34 14.45
CA ILE A 23 11.83 7.10 13.50
C ILE A 23 11.51 8.60 13.55
N GLN A 24 10.24 8.99 13.67
CA GLN A 24 9.85 10.39 13.87
C GLN A 24 10.49 10.96 15.16
N ASP A 25 10.38 10.26 16.29
CA ASP A 25 10.96 10.68 17.57
C ASP A 25 12.49 10.81 17.48
N LEU A 26 13.13 9.90 16.74
CA LEU A 26 14.57 9.96 16.49
C LEU A 26 14.95 11.21 15.67
N HIS A 27 14.19 11.56 14.64
CA HIS A 27 14.44 12.76 13.86
C HIS A 27 14.20 14.04 14.68
N GLN A 28 13.20 14.07 15.56
CA GLN A 28 12.99 15.18 16.49
C GLN A 28 14.18 15.35 17.46
N MET A 29 14.81 14.25 17.88
CA MET A 29 15.92 14.28 18.83
C MET A 29 17.29 14.58 18.17
N TYR A 30 17.54 14.05 16.97
CA TYR A 30 18.87 14.06 16.35
C TYR A 30 18.96 14.86 15.04
N GLY A 31 17.83 15.37 14.53
CA GLY A 31 17.76 16.17 13.31
C GLY A 31 17.61 15.34 12.03
N ASP A 32 18.03 15.91 10.90
CA ASP A 32 17.68 15.42 9.58
C ASP A 32 18.33 14.09 9.18
N ILE A 33 19.47 13.72 9.77
CA ILE A 33 20.17 12.48 9.44
C ILE A 33 20.38 11.64 10.68
N VAL A 34 19.71 10.49 10.72
CA VAL A 34 19.76 9.57 11.85
C VAL A 34 20.37 8.25 11.41
N ARG A 35 21.39 7.77 12.13
CA ARG A 35 21.90 6.41 11.94
C ARG A 35 20.99 5.41 12.66
N VAL A 36 20.33 4.56 11.89
CA VAL A 36 19.35 3.57 12.38
C VAL A 36 19.90 2.14 12.39
N GLY A 37 21.03 1.89 11.74
CA GLY A 37 21.79 0.63 11.80
C GLY A 37 23.28 0.84 11.50
N PRO A 38 24.11 -0.23 11.53
CA PRO A 38 25.56 -0.11 11.34
C PRO A 38 25.92 0.60 10.03
N SER A 39 25.21 0.26 8.96
CA SER A 39 25.35 0.86 7.61
C SER A 39 24.04 1.45 7.09
N ALA A 40 23.13 1.87 7.98
CA ALA A 40 21.80 2.36 7.61
C ALA A 40 21.50 3.76 8.17
N LEU A 41 21.04 4.65 7.28
CA LEU A 41 20.67 6.03 7.58
C LEU A 41 19.19 6.27 7.23
N SER A 42 18.46 6.90 8.15
CA SER A 42 17.18 7.55 7.89
C SER A 42 17.44 9.04 7.64
N ILE A 43 16.89 9.57 6.55
CA ILE A 43 17.16 10.93 6.07
C ILE A 43 15.85 11.68 5.88
N LEU A 44 15.70 12.80 6.57
CA LEU A 44 14.55 13.69 6.52
C LEU A 44 14.93 14.98 5.79
N ASP A 45 15.05 14.90 4.47
CA ASP A 45 15.45 16.03 3.62
C ASP A 45 14.85 15.89 2.21
N ALA A 46 14.29 16.98 1.67
CA ALA A 46 13.67 17.00 0.35
C ALA A 46 14.67 16.73 -0.79
N LYS A 47 15.90 17.24 -0.69
CA LYS A 47 16.93 16.99 -1.72
C LYS A 47 17.34 15.52 -1.70
N ALA A 48 17.43 14.91 -0.52
CA ALA A 48 17.70 13.47 -0.37
C ALA A 48 16.59 12.64 -1.00
N PHE A 49 15.33 13.00 -0.76
CA PHE A 49 14.17 12.35 -1.36
C PHE A 49 14.27 12.32 -2.90
N HIS A 50 14.56 13.46 -3.52
CA HIS A 50 14.76 13.57 -4.97
C HIS A 50 15.99 12.83 -5.48
N ALA A 51 17.13 12.96 -4.80
CA ALA A 51 18.37 12.29 -5.18
C ALA A 51 18.26 10.76 -5.10
N ILE A 52 17.50 10.23 -4.13
CA ILE A 52 17.38 8.79 -3.86
C ILE A 52 16.33 8.14 -4.78
N HIS A 53 15.21 8.81 -5.07
CA HIS A 53 14.06 8.18 -5.74
C HIS A 53 13.83 8.59 -7.20
N SER A 54 14.48 9.64 -7.70
CA SER A 54 14.30 10.09 -9.09
C SER A 54 14.68 9.05 -10.15
N ASN A 55 14.23 9.26 -11.39
CA ASN A 55 14.54 8.39 -12.54
C ASN A 55 16.04 8.19 -12.76
N ASN A 56 16.82 9.24 -12.51
CA ASN A 56 18.27 9.29 -12.70
C ASN A 56 19.05 8.96 -11.43
N SER A 57 18.37 8.56 -10.35
CA SER A 57 19.02 8.18 -9.09
C SER A 57 20.04 7.07 -9.34
N PRO A 58 21.30 7.25 -8.90
CA PRO A 58 22.30 6.20 -8.99
C PRO A 58 22.01 5.08 -7.97
N CYS A 59 21.18 5.33 -6.96
CA CYS A 59 20.84 4.34 -5.94
C CYS A 59 20.13 3.12 -6.52
N THR A 60 20.33 1.98 -5.88
CA THR A 60 19.64 0.72 -6.17
C THR A 60 18.71 0.35 -5.02
N LYS A 61 17.85 -0.66 -5.21
CA LYS A 61 17.08 -1.23 -4.10
C LYS A 61 18.04 -1.92 -3.12
N GLY A 62 17.83 -1.65 -1.83
CA GLY A 62 18.67 -2.21 -0.77
C GLY A 62 18.49 -3.73 -0.56
N PRO A 63 19.27 -4.33 0.35
CA PRO A 63 19.20 -5.75 0.65
C PRO A 63 17.85 -6.26 1.16
N TRP A 64 16.96 -5.41 1.69
CA TRP A 64 15.61 -5.79 2.14
C TRP A 64 14.82 -6.53 1.06
N TYR A 65 15.01 -6.17 -0.20
CA TYR A 65 14.35 -6.79 -1.34
C TYR A 65 14.85 -8.20 -1.68
N ASN A 66 15.79 -8.75 -0.90
CA ASN A 66 16.18 -10.15 -0.98
C ASN A 66 15.30 -11.07 -0.12
N ILE A 67 14.35 -10.51 0.63
CA ILE A 67 13.54 -11.25 1.62
C ILE A 67 12.78 -12.43 1.00
N GLU A 68 12.36 -12.35 -0.27
CA GLU A 68 11.59 -13.39 -0.99
C GLU A 68 12.45 -14.38 -1.78
N GLN A 69 13.78 -14.25 -1.77
CA GLN A 69 14.65 -15.13 -2.57
C GLN A 69 14.44 -16.62 -2.23
N PRO A 70 14.47 -17.53 -3.23
CA PRO A 70 14.95 -17.31 -4.60
C PRO A 70 13.91 -16.71 -5.56
N ALA A 71 12.65 -16.57 -5.17
CA ALA A 71 11.63 -15.95 -6.00
C ALA A 71 11.83 -14.42 -6.07
N ILE A 72 11.74 -13.82 -7.26
CA ILE A 72 11.98 -12.39 -7.45
C ILE A 72 10.83 -11.77 -8.25
N SER A 73 9.85 -11.20 -7.55
CA SER A 73 8.83 -10.36 -8.18
C SER A 73 9.43 -9.07 -8.76
N LEU A 74 8.68 -8.33 -9.57
CA LEU A 74 9.12 -7.05 -10.12
C LEU A 74 9.48 -6.07 -8.99
N HIS A 75 8.66 -6.04 -7.93
CA HIS A 75 8.93 -5.21 -6.75
C HIS A 75 10.23 -5.61 -6.03
N MET A 76 10.61 -6.88 -6.04
CA MET A 76 11.84 -7.36 -5.42
C MET A 76 13.09 -7.25 -6.30
N SER A 77 12.94 -7.08 -7.63
CA SER A 77 14.09 -6.98 -8.53
C SER A 77 14.96 -5.75 -8.22
N ARG A 78 16.20 -6.01 -7.78
CA ARG A 78 17.24 -5.01 -7.47
C ARG A 78 18.08 -4.64 -8.69
N ASP A 79 18.13 -5.50 -9.69
CA ASP A 79 18.80 -5.23 -10.96
C ASP A 79 17.97 -4.22 -11.78
N LYS A 80 18.61 -3.11 -12.10
CA LYS A 80 18.01 -1.97 -12.80
C LYS A 80 17.56 -2.34 -14.22
N ASN A 81 18.29 -3.21 -14.91
CA ASN A 81 18.02 -3.62 -16.29
C ASN A 81 16.95 -4.70 -16.33
N ASP A 82 17.00 -5.69 -15.43
CA ASP A 82 15.97 -6.71 -15.29
C ASP A 82 14.62 -6.07 -14.96
N HIS A 83 14.59 -5.16 -13.97
CA HIS A 83 13.39 -4.42 -13.62
C HIS A 83 12.84 -3.65 -14.83
N SER A 84 13.65 -2.86 -15.52
CA SER A 84 13.22 -2.08 -16.69
C SER A 84 12.71 -2.97 -17.83
N ARG A 85 13.28 -4.16 -18.03
CA ARG A 85 12.82 -5.12 -19.02
C ARG A 85 11.45 -5.69 -18.66
N ARG A 86 11.31 -6.24 -17.44
CA ARG A 86 10.07 -6.88 -16.94
C ARG A 86 8.93 -5.89 -16.77
N LYS A 87 9.23 -4.64 -16.37
CA LYS A 87 8.25 -3.57 -16.20
C LYS A 87 7.43 -3.30 -17.48
N ARG A 88 7.96 -3.61 -18.67
CA ARG A 88 7.22 -3.40 -19.94
C ARG A 88 5.91 -4.18 -20.01
N ALA A 89 5.88 -5.42 -19.51
CA ALA A 89 4.67 -6.22 -19.46
C ALA A 89 3.66 -5.64 -18.47
N TRP A 90 4.16 -5.21 -17.31
CA TRP A 90 3.36 -4.54 -16.30
C TRP A 90 2.79 -3.19 -16.77
N ASP A 91 3.55 -2.41 -17.54
CA ASP A 91 3.08 -1.14 -18.11
C ASP A 91 1.90 -1.35 -19.08
N LYS A 92 1.87 -2.49 -19.79
CA LYS A 92 0.70 -2.86 -20.61
C LYS A 92 -0.51 -3.22 -19.73
N ALA A 93 -0.26 -4.00 -18.67
CA ALA A 93 -1.29 -4.41 -17.72
C ALA A 93 -1.93 -3.22 -16.98
N PHE A 94 -1.20 -2.13 -16.78
CA PHE A 94 -1.69 -0.90 -16.16
C PHE A 94 -1.93 0.24 -17.17
N SER A 95 -2.06 -0.08 -18.47
CA SER A 95 -2.44 0.91 -19.47
C SER A 95 -3.87 1.41 -19.25
N SER A 96 -4.17 2.63 -19.70
CA SER A 96 -5.54 3.18 -19.58
C SER A 96 -6.60 2.33 -20.27
N ARG A 97 -6.22 1.51 -21.26
CA ARG A 97 -7.12 0.53 -21.88
C ARG A 97 -7.42 -0.62 -20.92
N ALA A 98 -6.38 -1.27 -20.39
CA ALA A 98 -6.53 -2.40 -19.47
C ALA A 98 -7.32 -2.01 -18.21
N LEU A 99 -7.07 -0.81 -17.66
CA LEU A 99 -7.81 -0.31 -16.49
C LEU A 99 -9.32 -0.17 -16.73
N ARG A 100 -9.76 0.19 -17.96
CA ARG A 100 -11.18 0.20 -18.30
C ARG A 100 -11.78 -1.20 -18.31
N ASP A 101 -11.00 -2.20 -18.72
CA ASP A 101 -11.42 -3.60 -18.73
C ASP A 101 -11.50 -4.18 -17.30
N TYR A 102 -10.81 -3.58 -16.33
CA TYR A 102 -10.84 -3.96 -14.91
C TYR A 102 -11.97 -3.30 -14.13
N GLN A 103 -12.43 -2.13 -14.56
CA GLN A 103 -13.48 -1.36 -13.87
C GLN A 103 -14.75 -2.19 -13.55
N PRO A 104 -15.29 -3.05 -14.43
CA PRO A 104 -16.46 -3.86 -14.10
C PRO A 104 -16.25 -4.78 -12.89
N ARG A 105 -15.02 -5.27 -12.67
CA ARG A 105 -14.68 -6.07 -11.49
C ARG A 105 -14.72 -5.22 -10.22
N VAL A 106 -14.14 -4.02 -10.25
CA VAL A 106 -14.21 -3.06 -9.14
C VAL A 106 -15.67 -2.76 -8.77
N VAL A 107 -16.53 -2.52 -9.76
CA VAL A 107 -17.97 -2.31 -9.54
C VAL A 107 -18.63 -3.53 -8.90
N LYS A 108 -18.37 -4.74 -9.44
CA LYS A 108 -18.90 -6.00 -8.90
C LYS A 108 -18.57 -6.18 -7.42
N TYR A 109 -17.29 -6.07 -7.04
CA TYR A 109 -16.89 -6.28 -5.64
C TYR A 109 -17.33 -5.14 -4.73
N THR A 110 -17.48 -3.91 -5.26
CA THR A 110 -18.05 -2.80 -4.48
C THR A 110 -19.52 -3.07 -4.16
N ASN A 111 -20.29 -3.59 -5.12
CA ASN A 111 -21.69 -3.96 -4.85
C ASN A 111 -21.79 -5.08 -3.79
N LEU A 112 -20.93 -6.10 -3.86
CA LEU A 112 -20.88 -7.15 -2.82
C LEU A 112 -20.52 -6.58 -1.43
N LEU A 113 -19.61 -5.59 -1.38
CA LEU A 113 -19.31 -4.87 -0.15
C LEU A 113 -20.54 -4.10 0.36
N LEU A 114 -21.26 -3.38 -0.52
CA LEU A 114 -22.48 -2.66 -0.15
C LEU A 114 -23.55 -3.60 0.39
N ASP A 115 -23.82 -4.73 -0.27
CA ASP A 115 -24.81 -5.71 0.18
C ASP A 115 -24.53 -6.12 1.63
N ARG A 116 -23.24 -6.27 1.98
CA ARG A 116 -22.84 -6.59 3.34
C ARG A 116 -23.03 -5.44 4.33
N LEU A 117 -22.72 -4.22 3.91
CA LEU A 117 -22.92 -3.02 4.73
C LEU A 117 -24.41 -2.76 4.98
N GLU A 118 -25.27 -2.99 3.98
CA GLU A 118 -26.73 -2.88 4.09
C GLU A 118 -27.30 -3.89 5.08
N GLN A 119 -26.83 -5.15 5.06
CA GLN A 119 -27.23 -6.17 6.03
C GLN A 119 -26.85 -5.82 7.48
N SER A 120 -25.84 -4.97 7.67
CA SER A 120 -25.33 -4.57 8.99
C SER A 120 -25.77 -3.16 9.37
N GLN A 121 -26.72 -2.56 8.64
CA GLN A 121 -27.15 -1.18 8.86
C GLN A 121 -27.61 -0.96 10.31
N GLY A 122 -27.13 0.13 10.91
CA GLY A 122 -27.46 0.51 12.28
C GLY A 122 -26.81 -0.35 13.38
N THR A 123 -25.98 -1.32 13.00
CA THR A 123 -25.23 -2.16 13.95
C THR A 123 -23.73 -1.93 13.80
N PRO A 124 -22.93 -2.03 14.89
CA PRO A 124 -21.48 -1.94 14.81
C PRO A 124 -20.90 -3.04 13.90
N ILE A 125 -20.04 -2.62 12.97
CA ILE A 125 -19.33 -3.51 12.05
C ILE A 125 -17.84 -3.18 12.02
N ASP A 126 -16.99 -4.21 11.99
CA ASP A 126 -15.54 -4.08 11.81
C ASP A 126 -15.21 -3.70 10.36
N ILE A 127 -15.11 -2.40 10.10
CA ILE A 127 -14.87 -1.86 8.75
C ILE A 127 -13.52 -2.32 8.15
N PRO A 128 -12.38 -2.30 8.88
CA PRO A 128 -11.11 -2.80 8.35
C PRO A 128 -11.20 -4.23 7.80
N LYS A 129 -11.92 -5.14 8.47
CA LYS A 129 -12.15 -6.50 7.96
C LYS A 129 -12.82 -6.51 6.59
N TRP A 130 -13.89 -5.74 6.42
CA TRP A 130 -14.66 -5.73 5.16
C TRP A 130 -13.92 -5.02 4.03
N PHE A 131 -13.16 -3.97 4.32
CA PHE A 131 -12.28 -3.35 3.34
C PHE A 131 -11.13 -4.26 2.92
N LYS A 132 -10.55 -5.03 3.84
CA LYS A 132 -9.60 -6.09 3.48
C LYS A 132 -10.24 -7.14 2.59
N PHE A 133 -11.42 -7.65 2.94
CA PHE A 133 -12.13 -8.63 2.10
C PHE A 133 -12.44 -8.08 0.70
N TYR A 134 -12.87 -6.82 0.62
CA TYR A 134 -13.11 -6.15 -0.65
C TYR A 134 -11.87 -6.08 -1.53
N SER A 135 -10.75 -5.58 -1.00
CA SER A 135 -9.54 -5.42 -1.80
C SER A 135 -8.91 -6.78 -2.16
N PHE A 136 -8.93 -7.76 -1.25
CA PHE A 136 -8.43 -9.10 -1.55
C PHE A 136 -9.29 -9.87 -2.56
N ASP A 137 -10.63 -9.79 -2.50
CA ASP A 137 -11.49 -10.43 -3.51
C ASP A 137 -11.29 -9.76 -4.89
N THR A 138 -11.18 -8.42 -4.92
CA THR A 138 -10.94 -7.65 -6.16
C THR A 138 -9.59 -8.01 -6.80
N MET A 139 -8.52 -7.94 -6.02
CA MET A 139 -7.19 -8.26 -6.51
C MET A 139 -6.98 -9.76 -6.71
N GLY A 140 -7.72 -10.60 -5.98
CA GLY A 140 -7.77 -12.04 -6.21
C GLY A 140 -8.28 -12.37 -7.62
N ASP A 141 -9.37 -11.72 -8.05
CA ASP A 141 -9.89 -11.86 -9.41
C ASP A 141 -8.89 -11.31 -10.45
N LEU A 142 -8.29 -10.14 -10.19
CA LEU A 142 -7.34 -9.53 -11.10
C LEU A 142 -5.98 -10.26 -11.19
N ALA A 143 -5.60 -11.03 -10.16
CA ALA A 143 -4.37 -11.81 -10.12
C ALA A 143 -4.59 -13.27 -10.57
N PHE A 144 -5.59 -13.95 -10.00
CA PHE A 144 -5.81 -15.39 -10.13
C PHE A 144 -6.95 -15.73 -11.11
N GLY A 145 -7.75 -14.75 -11.53
CA GLY A 145 -8.97 -14.98 -12.32
C GLY A 145 -10.15 -15.51 -11.51
N GLN A 146 -10.04 -15.52 -10.17
CA GLN A 146 -11.07 -16.03 -9.26
C GLN A 146 -11.15 -15.18 -7.99
N SER A 147 -12.36 -15.02 -7.46
CA SER A 147 -12.59 -14.40 -6.14
C SER A 147 -12.24 -15.38 -5.02
N PHE A 148 -11.80 -14.87 -3.88
CA PHE A 148 -11.71 -15.67 -2.65
C PHE A 148 -13.05 -15.81 -1.92
N SER A 149 -14.10 -15.15 -2.43
CA SER A 149 -15.47 -15.19 -1.91
C SER A 149 -15.56 -14.78 -0.43
N MET A 150 -14.66 -13.90 0.01
CA MET A 150 -14.62 -13.45 1.41
C MET A 150 -15.74 -12.45 1.71
N LEU A 151 -16.09 -11.60 0.74
CA LEU A 151 -17.23 -10.68 0.87
C LEU A 151 -18.56 -11.43 1.02
N THR A 152 -18.74 -12.52 0.26
CA THR A 152 -19.99 -13.30 0.30
C THR A 152 -20.07 -14.19 1.53
N ASN A 153 -18.96 -14.85 1.90
CA ASN A 153 -18.97 -15.83 2.99
C ASN A 153 -18.73 -15.19 4.36
N GLY A 154 -18.14 -13.99 4.41
CA GLY A 154 -17.74 -13.33 5.64
C GLY A 154 -16.59 -14.02 6.39
N VAL A 155 -15.93 -14.98 5.74
CA VAL A 155 -14.85 -15.81 6.28
C VAL A 155 -13.54 -15.49 5.58
N LYS A 156 -12.47 -15.35 6.36
CA LYS A 156 -11.11 -15.09 5.86
C LYS A 156 -10.60 -16.30 5.07
N HIS A 157 -10.15 -16.07 3.85
CA HIS A 157 -9.54 -17.10 3.00
C HIS A 157 -8.12 -17.45 3.49
N PRO A 158 -7.68 -18.72 3.41
CA PRO A 158 -6.34 -19.13 3.83
C PRO A 158 -5.19 -18.34 3.21
N PHE A 159 -5.33 -17.93 1.94
CA PHE A 159 -4.38 -17.04 1.26
C PHE A 159 -4.11 -15.75 2.05
N MET A 160 -5.17 -15.07 2.47
CA MET A 160 -5.07 -13.81 3.22
C MET A 160 -4.42 -14.04 4.59
N ALA A 161 -4.80 -15.11 5.30
CA ALA A 161 -4.21 -15.45 6.60
C ALA A 161 -2.69 -15.69 6.50
N LEU A 162 -2.25 -16.35 5.43
CA LEU A 162 -0.84 -16.57 5.18
C LEU A 162 -0.09 -15.27 4.84
N VAL A 163 -0.69 -14.41 4.01
CA VAL A 163 -0.12 -13.09 3.70
C VAL A 163 0.08 -12.28 4.98
N GLU A 164 -0.92 -12.24 5.87
CA GLU A 164 -0.81 -11.55 7.17
C GLU A 164 0.30 -12.15 8.05
N SER A 165 0.44 -13.49 8.09
CA SER A 165 1.52 -14.17 8.80
C SER A 165 2.92 -13.80 8.25
N HIS A 166 3.09 -13.83 6.93
CA HIS A 166 4.33 -13.44 6.27
C HIS A 166 4.67 -11.95 6.49
N MET A 167 3.67 -11.06 6.44
CA MET A 167 3.85 -9.65 6.74
C MET A 167 4.25 -9.43 8.21
N ALA A 168 3.61 -10.11 9.16
CA ALA A 168 4.01 -10.02 10.57
C ALA A 168 5.46 -10.52 10.80
N MET A 169 5.86 -11.61 10.14
CA MET A 169 7.24 -12.10 10.15
C MET A 169 8.20 -11.05 9.55
N ALA A 170 7.84 -10.46 8.41
CA ALA A 170 8.61 -9.39 7.77
C ALA A 170 8.75 -8.17 8.69
N GLY A 171 7.66 -7.68 9.30
CA GLY A 171 7.70 -6.59 10.27
C GLY A 171 8.63 -6.85 11.46
N THR A 172 8.63 -8.09 11.95
CA THR A 172 9.46 -8.52 13.09
C THR A 172 10.95 -8.59 12.72
N PHE A 173 11.27 -9.19 11.57
CA PHE A 173 12.65 -9.55 11.20
C PHE A 173 13.21 -8.75 10.02
N SER A 174 12.53 -7.69 9.56
CA SER A 174 12.92 -6.87 8.38
C SER A 174 14.34 -6.31 8.45
N GLN A 175 14.88 -6.11 9.65
CA GLN A 175 16.24 -5.59 9.87
C GLN A 175 17.30 -6.72 9.95
N LEU A 176 16.86 -7.98 9.98
CA LEU A 176 17.65 -9.20 10.12
C LEU A 176 17.42 -10.13 8.91
N ILE A 177 17.44 -9.56 7.71
CA ILE A 177 17.10 -10.26 6.45
C ILE A 177 17.90 -11.54 6.19
N TRP A 178 19.09 -11.66 6.76
CA TRP A 178 19.95 -12.84 6.65
C TRP A 178 19.30 -14.09 7.27
N MET A 179 18.31 -13.92 8.15
CA MET A 179 17.57 -15.02 8.76
C MET A 179 16.57 -15.68 7.81
N PHE A 180 16.04 -14.97 6.80
CA PHE A 180 14.98 -15.49 5.93
C PHE A 180 15.38 -16.71 5.11
N PRO A 181 16.56 -16.75 4.45
CA PRO A 181 17.04 -17.96 3.81
C PRO A 181 17.19 -19.14 4.78
N LEU A 182 17.57 -18.88 6.04
CA LEU A 182 17.69 -19.92 7.07
C LEU A 182 16.31 -20.43 7.50
N PHE A 183 15.33 -19.55 7.68
CA PHE A 183 13.95 -19.95 8.00
C PHE A 183 13.36 -20.85 6.91
N ARG A 184 13.58 -20.54 5.63
CA ARG A 184 13.12 -21.39 4.52
C ARG A 184 13.82 -22.75 4.48
N ALA A 185 15.11 -22.80 4.80
CA ALA A 185 15.87 -24.05 4.78
C ALA A 185 15.49 -25.00 5.93
N LEU A 186 14.89 -24.50 7.01
CA LEU A 186 14.52 -25.31 8.17
C LEU A 186 13.11 -25.92 7.99
N PRO A 187 12.94 -27.25 8.03
CA PRO A 187 11.66 -27.91 7.70
C PRO A 187 10.45 -27.40 8.48
N PHE A 188 10.60 -27.06 9.77
CA PHE A 188 9.50 -26.62 10.62
C PHE A 188 9.11 -25.14 10.44
N LEU A 189 9.98 -24.32 9.84
CA LEU A 189 9.69 -22.91 9.53
C LEU A 189 9.36 -22.71 8.05
N GLY A 190 9.95 -23.51 7.16
CA GLY A 190 9.78 -23.38 5.71
C GLY A 190 8.59 -24.16 5.13
N TRP A 191 7.91 -25.02 5.90
CA TRP A 191 6.82 -25.85 5.38
C TRP A 191 5.61 -25.04 4.85
N GLU A 192 5.19 -23.98 5.56
CA GLU A 192 4.11 -23.10 5.11
C GLU A 192 4.48 -22.38 3.80
N ASP A 193 5.71 -21.87 3.71
CA ASP A 193 6.23 -21.23 2.50
C ASP A 193 6.28 -22.23 1.34
N ALA A 194 6.73 -23.46 1.56
CA ALA A 194 6.77 -24.51 0.53
C ALA A 194 5.37 -24.89 0.02
N ILE A 195 4.39 -25.05 0.91
CA ILE A 195 2.98 -25.29 0.55
C ILE A 195 2.44 -24.13 -0.29
N PHE A 196 2.77 -22.90 0.11
CA PHE A 196 2.32 -21.71 -0.57
C PHE A 196 2.92 -21.53 -1.96
N GLN A 197 4.24 -21.73 -2.11
CA GLN A 197 4.90 -21.68 -3.41
C GLN A 197 4.34 -22.73 -4.36
N LYS A 198 4.04 -23.94 -3.84
CA LYS A 198 3.35 -24.96 -4.63
C LYS A 198 1.96 -24.49 -5.08
N TRP A 199 1.15 -23.97 -4.15
CA TRP A 199 -0.18 -23.45 -4.46
C TRP A 199 -0.13 -22.33 -5.51
N LEU A 200 0.83 -21.39 -5.41
CA LEU A 200 1.04 -20.34 -6.42
C LEU A 200 1.38 -20.94 -7.79
N GLY A 201 2.21 -21.97 -7.84
CA GLY A 201 2.49 -22.71 -9.07
C GLY A 201 1.25 -23.34 -9.69
N ASP A 202 0.42 -23.97 -8.86
CA ASP A 202 -0.85 -24.55 -9.30
C ASP A 202 -1.79 -23.46 -9.84
N GLN A 203 -1.81 -22.25 -9.26
CA GLN A 203 -2.61 -21.12 -9.77
C GLN A 203 -2.09 -20.58 -11.11
N VAL A 204 -0.76 -20.47 -11.28
CA VAL A 204 -0.15 -20.08 -12.57
C VAL A 204 -0.51 -21.10 -13.64
N GLN A 205 -0.36 -22.39 -13.35
CA GLN A 205 -0.69 -23.47 -14.28
C GLN A 205 -2.18 -23.49 -14.62
N HIS A 206 -3.05 -23.25 -13.63
CA HIS A 206 -4.49 -23.16 -13.85
C HIS A 206 -4.85 -22.05 -14.86
N GLN A 207 -4.29 -20.85 -14.72
CA GLN A 207 -4.54 -19.77 -15.69
C GLN A 207 -3.88 -19.99 -17.05
N GLU A 208 -2.78 -20.74 -17.10
CA GLU A 208 -2.19 -21.15 -18.36
C GLU A 208 -3.13 -22.06 -19.17
N LEU A 209 -3.86 -22.95 -18.49
CA LEU A 209 -4.81 -23.88 -19.09
C LEU A 209 -6.19 -23.26 -19.33
N ASN A 210 -6.62 -22.33 -18.46
CA ASN A 210 -7.94 -21.71 -18.48
C ASN A 210 -7.82 -20.21 -18.71
N LYS A 211 -7.86 -19.80 -19.99
CA LYS A 211 -7.81 -18.38 -20.35
C LYS A 211 -9.09 -17.67 -19.86
N PRO A 212 -8.99 -16.58 -19.08
CA PRO A 212 -10.17 -15.86 -18.62
C PRO A 212 -10.87 -15.14 -19.77
N ASP A 213 -12.21 -15.03 -19.70
CA ASP A 213 -13.03 -14.33 -20.72
C ASP A 213 -12.65 -12.85 -20.84
N LEU A 214 -12.36 -12.20 -19.71
CA LEU A 214 -11.82 -10.85 -19.64
C LEU A 214 -10.36 -10.91 -19.18
N PRO A 215 -9.41 -10.28 -19.89
CA PRO A 215 -8.05 -10.16 -19.42
C PRO A 215 -7.99 -9.62 -17.99
N ASN A 216 -7.12 -10.23 -17.19
CA ASN A 216 -6.76 -9.74 -15.85
C ASN A 216 -5.32 -9.22 -15.89
N ILE A 217 -4.75 -8.79 -14.75
CA ILE A 217 -3.38 -8.24 -14.73
C ILE A 217 -2.37 -9.33 -15.05
N PHE A 218 -2.56 -10.53 -14.48
CA PHE A 218 -1.65 -11.66 -14.68
C PHE A 218 -1.60 -12.15 -16.13
N SER A 219 -2.71 -12.05 -16.88
CA SER A 219 -2.80 -12.43 -18.29
C SER A 219 -1.70 -11.78 -19.12
N TRP A 220 -1.40 -10.49 -18.89
CA TRP A 220 -0.34 -9.76 -19.59
C TRP A 220 1.06 -10.26 -19.26
N LEU A 221 1.29 -10.68 -18.01
CA LEU A 221 2.59 -11.19 -17.55
C LEU A 221 2.82 -12.61 -18.05
N LEU A 222 1.76 -13.43 -18.07
CA LEU A 222 1.77 -14.77 -18.63
C LEU A 222 2.04 -14.73 -20.15
N GLU A 223 1.44 -13.79 -20.87
CA GLU A 223 1.73 -13.58 -22.30
C GLU A 223 3.20 -13.18 -22.54
N ASP A 224 3.77 -12.28 -21.72
CA ASP A 224 5.19 -11.93 -21.79
C ASP A 224 6.08 -13.15 -21.53
N TYR A 225 5.77 -13.94 -20.49
CA TYR A 225 6.48 -15.17 -20.18
C TYR A 225 6.44 -16.17 -21.35
N LYS A 226 5.27 -16.43 -21.92
CA LYS A 226 5.08 -17.34 -23.06
C LYS A 226 5.78 -16.88 -24.34
N SER A 227 6.04 -15.58 -24.48
CA SER A 227 6.77 -15.03 -25.63
C SER A 227 8.28 -15.28 -25.59
N LYS A 228 8.82 -15.71 -24.44
CA LYS A 228 10.26 -15.94 -24.28
C LYS A 228 10.71 -17.20 -25.01
N MET A 229 11.83 -17.09 -25.73
CA MET A 229 12.53 -18.25 -26.26
C MET A 229 13.33 -18.92 -25.13
N ASN A 230 12.99 -20.17 -24.78
CA ASN A 230 13.63 -20.97 -23.73
C ASN A 230 13.58 -20.33 -22.33
N PRO A 231 12.40 -20.22 -21.70
CA PRO A 231 12.28 -19.71 -20.34
C PRO A 231 13.08 -20.57 -19.35
N LYS A 232 13.79 -19.92 -18.42
CA LYS A 232 14.56 -20.58 -17.36
C LYS A 232 13.68 -20.88 -16.15
N GLU A 233 14.13 -21.76 -15.27
CA GLU A 233 13.46 -22.00 -13.97
C GLU A 233 13.26 -20.72 -13.16
N GLN A 234 14.24 -19.81 -13.16
CA GLN A 234 14.10 -18.51 -12.51
C GLN A 234 12.99 -17.65 -13.12
N ASP A 235 12.75 -17.75 -14.44
CA ASP A 235 11.64 -17.01 -15.07
C ASP A 235 10.28 -17.51 -14.56
N TRP A 236 10.16 -18.81 -14.28
CA TRP A 236 8.96 -19.41 -13.70
C TRP A 236 8.74 -18.97 -12.25
N LEU A 237 9.78 -19.03 -11.41
CA LEU A 237 9.72 -18.54 -10.02
C LEU A 237 9.37 -17.05 -9.97
N ASN A 238 9.92 -16.25 -10.89
CA ASN A 238 9.62 -14.83 -11.00
C ASN A 238 8.17 -14.57 -11.41
N LEU A 239 7.60 -15.41 -12.29
CA LEU A 239 6.20 -15.31 -12.70
C LEU A 239 5.24 -15.63 -11.54
N GLN A 240 5.53 -16.67 -10.75
CA GLN A 240 4.78 -16.99 -9.53
C GLN A 240 4.84 -15.82 -8.52
N ALA A 241 6.03 -15.26 -8.30
CA ALA A 241 6.21 -14.10 -7.44
C ALA A 241 5.46 -12.86 -7.95
N ASP A 242 5.42 -12.66 -9.26
CA ASP A 242 4.66 -11.57 -9.88
C ASP A 242 3.15 -11.75 -9.69
N MET A 243 2.62 -12.98 -9.77
CA MET A 243 1.23 -13.28 -9.45
C MET A 243 0.90 -12.92 -7.99
N GLN A 244 1.73 -13.36 -7.05
CA GLN A 244 1.58 -12.99 -5.63
C GLN A 244 1.65 -11.47 -5.44
N LEU A 245 2.58 -10.79 -6.13
CA LEU A 245 2.76 -9.34 -6.04
C LEU A 245 1.49 -8.59 -6.44
N ILE A 246 0.79 -9.02 -7.50
CA ILE A 246 -0.49 -8.42 -7.91
C ILE A 246 -1.48 -8.49 -6.76
N ALA A 247 -1.68 -9.68 -6.19
CA ALA A 247 -2.67 -9.90 -5.14
C ALA A 247 -2.34 -9.12 -3.86
N VAL A 248 -1.10 -9.20 -3.37
CA VAL A 248 -0.71 -8.62 -2.08
C VAL A 248 -0.60 -7.09 -2.15
N ALA A 249 0.14 -6.56 -3.13
CA ALA A 249 0.44 -5.12 -3.17
C ALA A 249 -0.81 -4.26 -3.40
N GLY A 250 -1.77 -4.75 -4.19
CA GLY A 250 -3.04 -4.06 -4.42
C GLY A 250 -4.03 -4.19 -3.27
N SER A 251 -3.98 -5.29 -2.50
CA SER A 251 -4.98 -5.55 -1.45
C SER A 251 -4.70 -4.78 -0.15
N ASP A 252 -3.50 -4.96 0.41
CA ASP A 252 -3.17 -4.43 1.74
C ASP A 252 -3.15 -2.90 1.72
N THR A 253 -2.57 -2.29 0.68
CA THR A 253 -2.44 -0.84 0.59
C THR A 253 -3.78 -0.13 0.36
N THR A 254 -4.65 -0.71 -0.47
CA THR A 254 -5.99 -0.18 -0.74
C THR A 254 -6.88 -0.29 0.49
N SER A 255 -6.87 -1.45 1.15
CA SER A 255 -7.70 -1.68 2.33
C SER A 255 -7.33 -0.76 3.49
N VAL A 256 -6.04 -0.59 3.81
CA VAL A 256 -5.62 0.34 4.88
C VAL A 256 -5.92 1.80 4.53
N THR A 257 -5.81 2.18 3.24
CA THR A 257 -6.15 3.53 2.79
C THR A 257 -7.65 3.80 2.99
N LEU A 258 -8.52 2.87 2.58
CA LEU A 258 -9.96 2.96 2.83
C LEU A 258 -10.26 3.04 4.32
N THR A 259 -9.64 2.19 5.15
CA THR A 259 -9.86 2.20 6.61
C THR A 259 -9.47 3.54 7.23
N CYS A 260 -8.30 4.07 6.89
CA CYS A 260 -7.82 5.35 7.43
C CYS A 260 -8.67 6.52 6.94
N LEU A 261 -9.14 6.48 5.69
CA LEU A 261 -10.05 7.50 5.14
C LEU A 261 -11.37 7.52 5.91
N PHE A 262 -12.00 6.35 6.13
CA PHE A 262 -13.26 6.27 6.86
C PHE A 262 -13.10 6.63 8.34
N TYR A 263 -11.98 6.27 8.96
CA TYR A 263 -11.62 6.75 10.29
C TYR A 263 -11.53 8.29 10.35
N LEU A 264 -10.85 8.91 9.39
CA LEU A 264 -10.67 10.36 9.33
C LEU A 264 -12.02 11.06 9.10
N LEU A 265 -12.84 10.57 8.18
CA LEU A 265 -14.17 11.13 7.93
C LEU A 265 -15.09 10.98 9.16
N ALA A 266 -15.09 9.82 9.82
CA ALA A 266 -15.90 9.60 11.02
C ALA A 266 -15.44 10.41 12.24
N THR A 267 -14.23 10.97 12.21
CA THR A 267 -13.68 11.82 13.28
C THR A 267 -13.58 13.29 12.90
N ASN A 268 -13.96 13.68 11.68
CA ASN A 268 -13.95 15.05 11.17
C ASN A 268 -15.26 15.33 10.41
N ASN A 269 -16.30 15.66 11.17
CA ASN A 269 -17.67 15.79 10.68
C ASN A 269 -17.83 16.83 9.56
N ASP A 270 -17.11 17.95 9.62
CA ASP A 270 -17.20 19.00 8.61
C ASP A 270 -16.69 18.52 7.25
N ALA A 271 -15.56 17.80 7.22
CA ALA A 271 -15.02 17.20 6.01
C ALA A 271 -15.94 16.09 5.48
N PHE A 272 -16.53 15.30 6.38
CA PHE A 272 -17.50 14.28 6.01
C PHE A 272 -18.76 14.86 5.33
N ILE A 273 -19.38 15.88 5.94
CA ILE A 273 -20.56 16.55 5.37
C ILE A 273 -20.24 17.16 4.01
N ARG A 274 -19.13 17.90 3.91
CA ARG A 274 -18.72 18.54 2.66
C ARG A 274 -18.45 17.52 1.54
N LEU A 275 -17.85 16.37 1.87
CA LEU A 275 -17.64 15.29 0.91
C LEU A 275 -18.96 14.66 0.47
N GLN A 276 -19.90 14.41 1.40
CA GLN A 276 -21.22 13.92 1.05
C GLN A 276 -21.98 14.89 0.13
N GLU A 277 -21.90 16.20 0.39
CA GLU A 277 -22.49 17.23 -0.49
C GLU A 277 -21.90 17.19 -1.91
N GLU A 278 -20.57 17.07 -2.05
CA GLU A 278 -19.93 16.93 -3.37
C GLU A 278 -20.44 15.68 -4.10
N ILE A 279 -20.55 14.56 -3.38
CA ILE A 279 -21.04 13.30 -3.93
C ILE A 279 -22.51 13.43 -4.34
N ASP A 280 -23.39 14.01 -3.53
CA ASP A 280 -24.81 14.16 -3.86
C ASP A 280 -25.04 15.03 -5.09
N ASN A 281 -24.25 16.09 -5.24
CA ASN A 281 -24.26 16.92 -6.45
C ASN A 281 -23.87 16.12 -7.71
N LEU A 282 -22.99 15.13 -7.59
CA LEU A 282 -22.66 14.24 -8.71
C LEU A 282 -23.86 13.37 -9.10
N PHE A 283 -24.55 12.80 -8.11
CA PHE A 283 -25.71 11.92 -8.31
C PHE A 283 -26.99 12.67 -8.70
N SER A 284 -27.14 13.94 -8.38
CA SER A 284 -28.25 14.75 -8.90
C SER A 284 -28.12 14.98 -10.42
N SER A 285 -26.89 14.96 -10.95
CA SER A 285 -26.58 15.17 -12.36
C SER A 285 -26.47 13.89 -13.20
N SER A 286 -26.38 12.70 -12.57
CA SER A 286 -26.24 11.40 -13.26
C SER A 286 -26.70 10.22 -12.40
N SER A 287 -27.34 9.21 -13.01
CA SER A 287 -27.92 8.07 -12.26
C SER A 287 -26.89 7.07 -11.73
N LEU A 288 -25.73 6.93 -12.38
CA LEU A 288 -24.59 6.11 -11.92
C LEU A 288 -23.26 6.78 -12.31
N PRO A 289 -22.34 7.03 -11.37
CA PRO A 289 -21.05 7.62 -11.70
C PRO A 289 -20.18 6.61 -12.47
N ASN A 290 -19.76 7.00 -13.67
CA ASN A 290 -18.71 6.30 -14.42
C ASN A 290 -17.32 6.88 -14.06
N HIS A 291 -16.22 6.23 -14.47
CA HIS A 291 -14.86 6.69 -14.16
C HIS A 291 -14.60 8.17 -14.54
N SER A 292 -15.18 8.67 -15.64
CA SER A 292 -15.04 10.08 -16.03
C SER A 292 -15.80 11.06 -15.13
N ASN A 293 -16.75 10.58 -14.31
CA ASN A 293 -17.45 11.38 -13.32
C ASN A 293 -16.62 11.52 -12.03
N PHE A 294 -15.78 10.52 -11.70
CA PHE A 294 -14.92 10.56 -10.52
C PHE A 294 -13.83 11.63 -10.60
N SER A 295 -13.31 11.94 -11.79
CA SER A 295 -12.33 13.03 -11.95
C SER A 295 -12.89 14.41 -11.62
N LYS A 296 -14.21 14.55 -11.42
CA LYS A 296 -14.87 15.79 -11.01
C LYS A 296 -14.97 15.94 -9.49
N LEU A 297 -14.80 14.85 -8.73
CA LEU A 297 -14.86 14.86 -7.26
C LEU A 297 -13.52 15.35 -6.69
N THR A 298 -13.34 16.66 -6.73
CA THR A 298 -12.09 17.33 -6.37
C THR A 298 -11.85 17.24 -4.86
N TYR A 299 -12.92 17.37 -4.06
CA TYR A 299 -12.83 17.24 -2.61
C TYR A 299 -12.63 15.79 -2.18
N LEU A 300 -13.24 14.81 -2.85
CA LEU A 300 -12.91 13.39 -2.64
C LEU A 300 -11.41 13.12 -2.85
N GLN A 301 -10.85 13.59 -3.95
CA GLN A 301 -9.42 13.43 -4.23
C GLN A 301 -8.57 14.10 -3.14
N ALA A 302 -8.96 15.28 -2.67
CA ALA A 302 -8.31 15.98 -1.57
C ALA A 302 -8.35 15.19 -0.25
N CYS A 303 -9.49 14.56 0.08
CA CYS A 303 -9.62 13.68 1.24
C CYS A 303 -8.73 12.44 1.12
N ILE A 304 -8.61 11.85 -0.08
CA ILE A 304 -7.73 10.71 -0.35
C ILE A 304 -6.26 11.13 -0.21
N ASP A 305 -5.84 12.24 -0.82
CA ASP A 305 -4.47 12.73 -0.75
C ASP A 305 -4.09 13.09 0.69
N GLU A 306 -4.99 13.74 1.44
CA GLU A 306 -4.74 14.05 2.84
C GLU A 306 -4.69 12.80 3.73
N THR A 307 -5.51 11.78 3.41
CA THR A 307 -5.42 10.47 4.06
C THR A 307 -4.07 9.83 3.80
N LEU A 308 -3.59 9.82 2.56
CA LEU A 308 -2.29 9.25 2.19
C LEU A 308 -1.11 10.03 2.78
N ARG A 309 -1.29 11.33 3.05
CA ARG A 309 -0.31 12.18 3.75
C ARG A 309 -0.21 11.79 5.23
N LEU A 310 -1.36 11.65 5.90
CA LEU A 310 -1.40 11.30 7.32
C LEU A 310 -1.13 9.82 7.59
N PHE A 311 -1.61 8.92 6.74
CA PHE A 311 -1.47 7.47 6.91
C PHE A 311 -0.92 6.84 5.62
N PRO A 312 0.34 7.16 5.25
CA PRO A 312 0.96 6.54 4.09
C PRO A 312 1.02 5.02 4.30
N PRO A 313 0.53 4.21 3.33
CA PRO A 313 0.53 2.76 3.46
C PRO A 313 1.93 2.13 3.67
N VAL A 314 3.00 2.82 3.25
CA VAL A 314 4.39 2.44 3.52
C VAL A 314 5.06 3.55 4.34
N PRO A 315 4.86 3.58 5.66
CA PRO A 315 5.16 4.76 6.48
C PRO A 315 6.66 4.94 6.77
N SER A 316 7.40 3.84 6.94
CA SER A 316 8.85 3.83 7.23
C SER A 316 9.75 4.10 6.00
N GLY A 317 9.16 4.24 4.81
CA GLY A 317 9.90 4.52 3.57
C GLY A 317 10.47 3.28 2.89
N LEU A 318 11.03 3.48 1.69
CA LEU A 318 11.53 2.40 0.83
C LEU A 318 13.06 2.33 0.86
N GLN A 319 13.61 1.16 1.22
CA GLN A 319 15.05 0.99 1.35
C GLN A 319 15.79 1.17 0.01
N ARG A 320 16.81 2.03 0.01
CA ARG A 320 17.74 2.19 -1.12
C ARG A 320 19.18 1.98 -0.64
N MET A 321 20.07 1.78 -1.59
CA MET A 321 21.50 1.64 -1.37
C MET A 321 22.22 2.62 -2.28
N THR A 322 23.09 3.44 -1.72
CA THR A 322 23.94 4.35 -2.47
C THR A 322 24.89 3.57 -3.38
N PRO A 323 25.33 4.14 -4.52
CA PRO A 323 26.31 3.48 -5.37
C PRO A 323 27.69 3.39 -4.66
N PRO A 324 28.64 2.56 -5.13
CA PRO A 324 29.95 2.41 -4.49
C PRO A 324 30.74 3.72 -4.34
N GLU A 325 30.59 4.65 -5.29
CA GLU A 325 31.21 5.98 -5.26
C GLU A 325 30.56 6.96 -4.27
N GLY A 326 29.48 6.56 -3.60
CA GLY A 326 28.71 7.38 -2.67
C GLY A 326 27.67 8.28 -3.35
N LEU A 327 26.96 9.06 -2.53
CA LEU A 327 25.90 9.96 -2.99
C LEU A 327 26.09 11.34 -2.37
N ARG A 328 26.19 12.37 -3.22
CA ARG A 328 26.16 13.77 -2.78
C ARG A 328 24.72 14.28 -2.75
N VAL A 329 24.27 14.79 -1.61
CA VAL A 329 22.95 15.40 -1.41
C VAL A 329 23.17 16.80 -0.82
N GLY A 330 23.03 17.83 -1.66
CA GLY A 330 23.44 19.18 -1.27
C GLY A 330 24.90 19.17 -0.81
N ASP A 331 25.15 19.67 0.41
CA ASP A 331 26.50 19.74 0.98
C ASP A 331 26.95 18.41 1.62
N ILE A 332 26.04 17.45 1.79
CA ILE A 332 26.27 16.22 2.53
C ILE A 332 26.74 15.11 1.59
N PHE A 333 27.83 14.44 1.96
CA PHE A 333 28.30 13.24 1.28
C PHE A 333 27.92 11.99 2.07
N ILE A 334 27.19 11.09 1.43
CA ILE A 334 26.84 9.79 1.98
C ILE A 334 27.81 8.76 1.37
N PRO A 335 28.55 7.98 2.18
CA PRO A 335 29.48 6.98 1.69
C PRO A 335 28.80 5.92 0.82
N GLY A 336 29.59 5.26 -0.03
CA GLY A 336 29.09 4.16 -0.86
C GLY A 336 28.57 2.97 -0.07
N ASP A 337 27.73 2.17 -0.73
CA ASP A 337 27.12 0.95 -0.16
C ASP A 337 26.37 1.17 1.17
N THR A 338 25.91 2.41 1.40
CA THR A 338 25.13 2.79 2.57
C THR A 338 23.65 2.57 2.28
N ILE A 339 22.96 1.91 3.21
CA ILE A 339 21.52 1.78 3.19
C ILE A 339 20.92 3.13 3.58
N VAL A 340 20.02 3.65 2.76
CA VAL A 340 19.33 4.93 2.99
C VAL A 340 17.82 4.75 2.85
N THR A 341 17.07 5.42 3.73
CA THR A 341 15.61 5.49 3.70
C THR A 341 15.16 6.93 3.93
N VAL A 342 14.11 7.34 3.22
CA VAL A 342 13.37 8.58 3.52
C VAL A 342 12.00 8.17 4.08
N PRO A 343 11.74 8.35 5.38
CA PRO A 343 10.51 7.89 6.02
C PRO A 343 9.33 8.77 5.64
N SER A 344 8.40 8.25 4.82
CA SER A 344 7.24 8.99 4.32
C SER A 344 6.40 9.60 5.44
N TYR A 345 6.14 8.84 6.52
CA TYR A 345 5.34 9.31 7.64
C TYR A 345 5.92 10.55 8.33
N THR A 346 7.23 10.54 8.57
CA THR A 346 7.96 11.66 9.17
C THR A 346 8.08 12.82 8.18
N LEU A 347 8.40 12.55 6.91
CA LEU A 347 8.54 13.57 5.87
C LEU A 347 7.24 14.34 5.63
N TYR A 348 6.11 13.63 5.58
CA TYR A 348 4.80 14.22 5.36
C TYR A 348 4.26 14.98 6.58
N ARG A 349 4.93 14.86 7.73
CA ARG A 349 4.62 15.55 8.98
C ARG A 349 5.61 16.64 9.36
N ASP A 350 6.52 16.98 8.46
CA ASP A 350 7.50 18.02 8.72
C ASP A 350 6.91 19.41 8.43
N GLU A 351 6.95 20.30 9.42
CA GLU A 351 6.43 21.67 9.31
C GLU A 351 7.17 22.52 8.26
N ARG A 352 8.36 22.11 7.83
CA ARG A 352 9.06 22.73 6.70
C ARG A 352 8.31 22.54 5.38
N TYR A 353 7.53 21.47 5.24
CA TYR A 353 6.84 21.11 4.00
C TYR A 353 5.31 21.25 4.11
N PHE A 354 4.72 21.04 5.29
CA PHE A 354 3.27 21.13 5.51
C PHE A 354 2.92 21.94 6.76
N THR A 355 2.06 22.95 6.62
CA THR A 355 1.50 23.68 7.77
C THR A 355 0.46 22.81 8.49
N ALA A 356 0.45 22.85 9.83
CA ALA A 356 -0.41 22.01 10.68
C ALA A 356 -0.35 20.53 10.24
N PRO A 357 0.85 19.90 10.27
CA PRO A 357 1.10 18.62 9.63
C PRO A 357 0.33 17.45 10.24
N ASP A 358 -0.09 17.53 11.49
CA ASP A 358 -0.82 16.42 12.14
C ASP A 358 -2.34 16.52 11.97
N ASP A 359 -2.84 17.65 11.47
CA ASP A 359 -4.27 17.90 11.28
C ASP A 359 -4.76 17.35 9.92
N PHE A 360 -5.99 16.82 9.91
CA PHE A 360 -6.67 16.41 8.69
C PHE A 360 -7.33 17.62 8.04
N VAL A 361 -6.67 18.17 7.02
CA VAL A 361 -7.14 19.37 6.30
C VAL A 361 -7.15 19.11 4.80
N PRO A 362 -8.21 18.45 4.24
CA PRO A 362 -8.34 18.23 2.80
C PRO A 362 -8.21 19.54 1.98
N GLU A 363 -8.62 20.67 2.55
CA GLU A 363 -8.55 22.00 1.94
C GLU A 363 -7.13 22.38 1.49
N ARG A 364 -6.07 21.78 2.08
CA ARG A 364 -4.68 22.03 1.66
C ARG A 364 -4.40 21.64 0.21
N TRP A 365 -5.23 20.75 -0.36
CA TRP A 365 -5.12 20.30 -1.75
C TRP A 365 -6.08 21.04 -2.68
N THR A 366 -6.88 21.96 -2.14
CA THR A 366 -7.93 22.67 -2.88
C THR A 366 -7.91 24.17 -2.58
N THR A 367 -8.63 24.62 -1.54
CA THR A 367 -8.86 26.04 -1.27
C THR A 367 -7.72 26.73 -0.52
N ASN A 368 -6.85 25.96 0.16
CA ASN A 368 -5.76 26.47 1.01
C ASN A 368 -4.38 25.92 0.56
N PRO A 369 -3.99 26.05 -0.72
CA PRO A 369 -2.77 25.44 -1.25
C PRO A 369 -1.48 25.94 -0.59
N GLU A 370 -1.49 27.14 0.03
CA GLU A 370 -0.37 27.69 0.79
C GLU A 370 0.01 26.87 2.03
N MET A 371 -0.89 25.98 2.50
CA MET A 371 -0.57 25.04 3.56
C MET A 371 0.40 23.94 3.12
N VAL A 372 0.65 23.80 1.82
CA VAL A 372 1.68 22.93 1.24
C VAL A 372 2.87 23.81 0.82
N LYS A 373 3.88 23.91 1.69
CA LYS A 373 5.08 24.75 1.50
C LYS A 373 6.01 24.17 0.43
N ASP A 374 6.12 22.84 0.38
CA ASP A 374 6.82 22.11 -0.68
C ASP A 374 6.06 20.83 -1.03
N GLY A 375 5.29 20.86 -2.11
CA GLY A 375 4.53 19.70 -2.57
C GLY A 375 5.42 18.62 -3.22
N SER A 376 6.68 18.92 -3.53
CA SER A 376 7.55 17.98 -4.24
C SER A 376 7.95 16.76 -3.41
N VAL A 377 7.82 16.86 -2.08
CA VAL A 377 8.04 15.74 -1.17
C VAL A 377 6.84 14.79 -1.10
N PHE A 378 5.64 15.21 -1.50
CA PHE A 378 4.44 14.37 -1.45
C PHE A 378 4.40 13.37 -2.61
N ALA A 379 4.82 12.13 -2.38
CA ALA A 379 4.71 11.06 -3.37
C ALA A 379 4.24 9.75 -2.71
N PRO A 380 2.96 9.64 -2.29
CA PRO A 380 2.45 8.44 -1.62
C PRO A 380 2.51 7.17 -2.49
N PHE A 381 2.57 7.35 -3.81
CA PHE A 381 2.76 6.28 -4.80
C PHE A 381 4.23 6.15 -5.26
N SER A 382 5.19 6.77 -4.56
CA SER A 382 6.56 6.99 -5.01
C SER A 382 6.61 7.73 -6.36
N PHE A 383 7.82 8.03 -6.84
CA PHE A 383 8.07 8.56 -8.17
C PHE A 383 9.33 7.92 -8.75
N GLY A 384 9.69 8.32 -9.97
CA GLY A 384 10.85 7.82 -10.66
C GLY A 384 10.71 6.38 -11.16
N ARG A 385 11.83 5.68 -11.27
CA ARG A 385 11.92 4.34 -11.90
C ARG A 385 11.00 3.30 -11.26
N TYR A 386 10.79 3.44 -9.96
CA TYR A 386 10.04 2.51 -9.11
C TYR A 386 8.70 3.09 -8.65
N ALA A 387 8.15 4.08 -9.37
CA ALA A 387 6.80 4.58 -9.10
C ALA A 387 5.76 3.45 -9.14
N CYS A 388 4.74 3.54 -8.29
CA CYS A 388 3.68 2.54 -8.19
C CYS A 388 2.89 2.45 -9.51
N MET A 389 2.92 1.27 -10.13
CA MET A 389 2.18 1.02 -11.36
C MET A 389 0.68 0.91 -11.11
N GLY A 390 0.29 0.45 -9.91
CA GLY A 390 -1.09 0.31 -9.48
C GLY A 390 -1.78 1.61 -9.09
N LYS A 391 -1.13 2.78 -9.18
CA LYS A 391 -1.67 4.06 -8.72
C LYS A 391 -3.09 4.33 -9.22
N GLN A 392 -3.32 4.19 -10.53
CA GLN A 392 -4.63 4.49 -11.13
C GLN A 392 -5.71 3.49 -10.69
N LEU A 393 -5.35 2.21 -10.56
CA LEU A 393 -6.28 1.18 -10.08
C LEU A 393 -6.64 1.38 -8.60
N GLY A 394 -5.64 1.60 -7.73
CA GLY A 394 -5.87 1.83 -6.31
C GLY A 394 -6.72 3.08 -6.05
N LEU A 395 -6.46 4.19 -6.76
CA LEU A 395 -7.32 5.38 -6.68
C LEU A 395 -8.74 5.12 -7.19
N MET A 396 -8.90 4.27 -8.21
CA MET A 396 -10.23 3.84 -8.69
C MET A 396 -10.97 3.04 -7.62
N GLU A 397 -10.32 2.07 -6.97
CA GLU A 397 -10.93 1.27 -5.89
C GLU A 397 -11.32 2.15 -4.68
N VAL A 398 -10.36 2.93 -4.15
CA VAL A 398 -10.59 3.80 -2.99
C VAL A 398 -11.68 4.83 -3.30
N GLY A 399 -11.58 5.51 -4.45
CA GLY A 399 -12.51 6.56 -4.84
C GLY A 399 -13.91 6.02 -5.13
N TYR A 400 -14.02 4.92 -5.88
CA TYR A 400 -15.30 4.31 -6.21
C TYR A 400 -16.01 3.77 -4.98
N ALA A 401 -15.33 2.97 -4.15
CA ALA A 401 -15.93 2.43 -2.93
C ALA A 401 -16.38 3.55 -1.98
N THR A 402 -15.53 4.55 -1.74
CA THR A 402 -15.87 5.69 -0.86
C THR A 402 -17.10 6.43 -1.37
N CYS A 403 -17.12 6.83 -2.64
CA CYS A 403 -18.24 7.57 -3.23
C CYS A 403 -19.55 6.82 -3.10
N ILE A 404 -19.58 5.53 -3.47
CA ILE A 404 -20.82 4.76 -3.43
C ILE A 404 -21.30 4.51 -1.99
N ILE A 405 -20.38 4.25 -1.05
CA ILE A 405 -20.74 4.06 0.37
C ILE A 405 -21.31 5.35 0.95
N LEU A 406 -20.63 6.49 0.79
CA LEU A 406 -21.07 7.76 1.39
C LEU A 406 -22.32 8.34 0.72
N HIS A 407 -22.60 7.94 -0.53
CA HIS A 407 -23.88 8.25 -1.17
C HIS A 407 -25.06 7.50 -0.54
N ARG A 408 -24.83 6.31 0.03
CA ARG A 408 -25.88 5.46 0.63
C ARG A 408 -25.98 5.59 2.15
N PHE A 409 -24.88 5.88 2.83
CA PHE A 409 -24.79 5.81 4.28
C PHE A 409 -24.24 7.08 4.92
N ASP A 410 -24.79 7.41 6.08
CA ASP A 410 -24.09 8.19 7.09
C ASP A 410 -23.22 7.26 7.93
N ILE A 411 -22.07 7.75 8.40
CA ILE A 411 -21.10 6.94 9.14
C ILE A 411 -20.73 7.59 10.47
N CYS A 412 -20.50 6.77 11.49
CA CYS A 412 -19.89 7.19 12.75
C CYS A 412 -19.10 6.06 13.40
N LEU A 413 -18.21 6.39 14.34
CA LEU A 413 -17.54 5.40 15.17
C LEU A 413 -18.54 4.77 16.16
N ALA A 414 -18.44 3.46 16.38
CA ALA A 414 -19.15 2.81 17.46
C ALA A 414 -18.43 3.07 18.81
N GLY A 415 -19.20 3.39 19.86
CA GLY A 415 -18.70 3.59 21.23
C GLY A 415 -18.31 5.04 21.59
N GLU A 416 -17.65 5.21 22.74
CA GLU A 416 -17.23 6.52 23.27
C GLU A 416 -16.03 7.07 22.49
N GLY A 417 -16.30 7.81 21.40
CA GLY A 417 -15.37 8.22 20.34
C GLY A 417 -13.91 8.49 20.70
N ALA A 418 -13.59 9.15 21.82
CA ALA A 418 -12.20 9.42 22.22
C ALA A 418 -11.39 8.16 22.54
N SER A 419 -12.02 7.16 23.18
CA SER A 419 -11.39 5.87 23.49
C SER A 419 -11.14 5.06 22.22
N SER A 420 -12.13 5.00 21.32
CA SER A 420 -12.03 4.34 20.01
C SER A 420 -10.96 4.99 19.12
N LYS A 421 -10.85 6.33 19.15
CA LYS A 421 -9.81 7.09 18.42
C LYS A 421 -8.41 6.67 18.83
N LEU A 422 -8.15 6.67 20.14
CA LEU A 422 -6.82 6.37 20.68
C LEU A 422 -6.47 4.89 20.49
N ALA A 423 -7.45 3.99 20.67
CA ALA A 423 -7.27 2.56 20.44
C ALA A 423 -6.87 2.27 18.99
N PHE A 424 -7.56 2.87 18.02
CA PHE A 424 -7.22 2.74 16.60
C PHE A 424 -5.78 3.20 16.31
N LEU A 425 -5.42 4.41 16.74
CA LEU A 425 -4.08 4.97 16.49
C LEU A 425 -2.93 4.19 17.16
N LYS A 426 -3.19 3.58 18.32
CA LYS A 426 -2.24 2.71 19.04
C LYS A 426 -2.17 1.31 18.43
N GLY A 427 -3.26 0.83 17.82
CA GLY A 427 -3.34 -0.49 17.24
C GLY A 427 -2.79 -0.60 15.82
N LEU A 428 -2.51 0.52 15.15
CA LEU A 428 -1.82 0.55 13.85
C LEU A 428 -0.45 -0.14 13.95
N LYS A 429 -0.13 -1.02 13.01
CA LYS A 429 1.16 -1.72 12.96
C LYS A 429 1.83 -1.53 11.61
N ASP A 430 3.15 -1.43 11.60
CA ASP A 430 4.01 -1.34 10.43
C ASP A 430 4.73 -2.66 10.24
N HIS A 431 4.26 -3.41 9.25
CA HIS A 431 4.82 -4.68 8.83
C HIS A 431 5.57 -4.58 7.49
N PHE A 432 6.05 -3.37 7.14
CA PHE A 432 6.36 -2.86 5.78
C PHE A 432 5.18 -2.07 5.19
N THR A 433 4.01 -2.69 5.19
CA THR A 433 2.73 -2.00 4.98
C THR A 433 2.07 -1.71 6.32
N LEU A 434 1.32 -0.61 6.38
CA LEU A 434 0.51 -0.27 7.53
C LEU A 434 -0.68 -1.24 7.62
N ASP A 435 -0.84 -1.87 8.77
CA ASP A 435 -1.94 -2.75 9.11
C ASP A 435 -2.87 -2.06 10.12
N ALA A 436 -4.16 -2.03 9.81
CA ALA A 436 -5.16 -1.39 10.65
C ALA A 436 -5.74 -2.35 11.69
N PRO A 437 -5.86 -1.93 12.97
CA PRO A 437 -6.59 -2.70 13.95
C PRO A 437 -8.09 -2.65 13.66
N GLU A 438 -8.85 -3.43 14.42
CA GLU A 438 -10.31 -3.37 14.43
C GLU A 438 -10.81 -1.92 14.64
N LEU A 439 -11.81 -1.54 13.83
CA LEU A 439 -12.49 -0.26 13.93
C LEU A 439 -13.99 -0.48 13.73
N GLN A 440 -14.69 -0.50 14.85
CA GLN A 440 -16.14 -0.64 14.87
C GLN A 440 -16.79 0.67 14.42
N MET A 441 -17.59 0.61 13.36
CA MET A 441 -18.36 1.75 12.85
C MET A 441 -19.82 1.39 12.72
N VAL A 442 -20.70 2.38 12.79
CA VAL A 442 -22.12 2.23 12.49
C VAL A 442 -22.41 2.97 11.20
N LEU A 443 -23.08 2.29 10.28
CA LEU A 443 -23.53 2.85 9.00
C LEU A 443 -25.05 2.89 9.01
N THR A 444 -25.63 4.07 8.79
CA THR A 444 -27.09 4.26 8.74
C THR A 444 -27.50 4.73 7.35
N ALA A 445 -28.53 4.12 6.76
CA ALA A 445 -29.01 4.57 5.46
C ALA A 445 -29.45 6.03 5.52
N ARG A 446 -29.05 6.78 4.51
CA ARG A 446 -29.36 8.20 4.41
C ARG A 446 -30.84 8.40 4.09
N LYS A 447 -31.47 9.34 4.78
CA LYS A 447 -32.79 9.86 4.40
C LYS A 447 -32.57 10.97 3.38
N LYS A 448 -32.91 10.71 2.12
CA LYS A 448 -32.81 11.69 1.04
C LYS A 448 -34.06 12.54 0.95
#